data_AF-A0A2C1KMJ8-F1
#
_entry.id   AF-A0A2C1KMJ8-F1
#
_cell.length_a   1.000
_cell.length_b   1.000
_cell.length_c   1.000
_cell.angle_alpha   90.00
_cell.angle_beta   90.00
_cell.angle_gamma   90.00
#
_symmetry.space_group_name_H-M   'P 1'
#
loop_
_entity.id
_entity.type
_entity.pdbx_description
1 polymer ?
#
loop_
_entity_poly.entity_id
_entity_poly.type
_entity_poly.pdbx_seq_one_letter_code
_entity_poly.pdbx_strand_id
1 'polypeptide(L)'
;MGLLDGLMGNVSEVDISSVEKELEVIVTDNENIEKAYKLIRDLIVFTNTRLILIDKQGVTGKKVEYHSIPYKSITHFSVETAGSFDLDAELKIWISGTANPVSKQFKKDKSIYDVQKALASYVAK
;
A
#
# COMPACT_ATOMS: atom_id res chain seq x y z
N MET A 1 6.89 -14.16 -28.82
CA MET A 1 6.06 -13.16 -28.11
C MET A 1 6.29 -13.37 -26.62
N GLY A 2 6.89 -12.51 -25.81
CA GLY A 2 7.71 -11.32 -25.99
C GLY A 2 8.34 -11.11 -24.61
N LEU A 3 9.64 -11.36 -24.48
CA LEU A 3 10.38 -11.29 -23.20
C LEU A 3 10.72 -9.84 -22.80
N LEU A 4 9.96 -8.86 -23.28
CA LEU A 4 10.29 -7.43 -23.20
C LEU A 4 9.09 -6.52 -22.85
N ASP A 5 8.00 -7.05 -22.28
CA ASP A 5 6.86 -6.23 -21.82
C ASP A 5 6.94 -5.80 -20.34
N GLY A 6 7.96 -6.24 -19.60
CA GLY A 6 8.09 -5.98 -18.16
C GLY A 6 8.85 -4.71 -17.78
N LEU A 7 9.30 -3.89 -18.74
CA LEU A 7 10.22 -2.76 -18.51
C LEU A 7 9.57 -1.39 -18.80
N MET A 8 8.31 -1.19 -18.39
CA MET A 8 7.64 0.12 -18.51
C MET A 8 6.69 0.51 -17.36
N GLY A 9 6.77 -0.13 -16.19
CA GLY A 9 5.99 0.24 -14.99
C GLY A 9 6.87 0.77 -13.87
N ASN A 10 6.44 1.84 -13.20
CA ASN A 10 7.12 2.46 -12.06
C ASN A 10 7.61 1.40 -11.04
N VAL A 11 8.89 1.48 -10.66
CA VAL A 11 9.62 0.59 -9.72
C VAL A 11 8.96 0.41 -8.33
N SER A 12 7.83 1.07 -8.09
CA SER A 12 7.03 1.03 -6.88
C SER A 12 5.85 0.05 -6.91
N GLU A 13 5.35 -0.31 -8.09
CA GLU A 13 4.22 -1.24 -8.26
C GLU A 13 4.77 -2.67 -8.34
N VAL A 14 4.31 -3.54 -7.44
CA VAL A 14 4.76 -4.93 -7.35
C VAL A 14 3.99 -5.76 -8.37
N ASP A 15 4.64 -6.78 -8.91
CA ASP A 15 3.95 -7.80 -9.70
C ASP A 15 2.82 -8.43 -8.88
N ILE A 16 1.58 -8.18 -9.32
CA ILE A 16 0.36 -8.63 -8.67
C ILE A 16 0.38 -10.14 -8.46
N SER A 17 0.92 -10.92 -9.40
CA SER A 17 0.96 -12.38 -9.32
C SER A 17 1.79 -12.91 -8.15
N SER A 18 2.81 -12.16 -7.73
CA SER A 18 3.63 -12.50 -6.57
C SER A 18 2.91 -12.22 -5.25
N VAL A 19 2.12 -11.15 -5.21
CA VAL A 19 1.34 -10.74 -4.04
C VAL A 19 0.08 -11.61 -3.90
N GLU A 20 -0.57 -11.95 -5.01
CA GLU A 20 -1.72 -12.87 -5.03
C GLU A 20 -1.39 -14.19 -4.35
N LYS A 21 -0.24 -14.79 -4.63
CA LYS A 21 0.19 -16.03 -3.95
C LYS A 21 0.43 -15.85 -2.46
N GLU A 22 0.95 -14.71 -2.02
CA GLU A 22 1.18 -14.41 -0.59
C GLU A 22 -0.16 -14.19 0.14
N LEU A 23 -1.18 -13.68 -0.56
CA LEU A 23 -2.47 -13.31 0.02
C LEU A 23 -3.63 -14.27 -0.28
N GLU A 24 -3.41 -15.31 -1.09
CA GLU A 24 -4.42 -16.31 -1.48
C GLU A 24 -5.16 -16.90 -0.26
N VAL A 25 -4.45 -17.04 0.87
CA VAL A 25 -5.01 -17.61 2.10
C VAL A 25 -5.86 -16.62 2.93
N ILE A 26 -5.85 -15.32 2.63
CA ILE A 26 -6.57 -14.28 3.38
C ILE A 26 -7.57 -13.47 2.55
N VAL A 27 -7.51 -13.60 1.22
CA VAL A 27 -8.41 -12.95 0.26
C VAL A 27 -9.63 -13.84 0.06
N THR A 28 -10.82 -13.24 0.01
CA THR A 28 -12.06 -14.00 -0.20
C THR A 28 -12.32 -14.28 -1.68
N ASP A 29 -13.18 -15.25 -2.00
CA ASP A 29 -13.50 -15.66 -3.39
C ASP A 29 -13.93 -14.51 -4.33
N ASN A 30 -14.53 -13.44 -3.80
CA ASN A 30 -14.99 -12.28 -4.57
C ASN A 30 -14.10 -11.04 -4.39
N GLU A 31 -12.96 -11.19 -3.74
CA GLU A 31 -12.00 -10.12 -3.50
C GLU A 31 -10.84 -10.26 -4.48
N ASN A 32 -10.57 -9.21 -5.25
CA ASN A 32 -9.48 -9.18 -6.24
C ASN A 32 -8.45 -8.13 -5.82
N ILE A 33 -7.17 -8.47 -5.94
CA ILE A 33 -6.08 -7.51 -5.76
C ILE A 33 -6.00 -6.65 -7.02
N GLU A 34 -6.18 -5.34 -6.85
CA GLU A 34 -6.18 -4.39 -7.98
C GLU A 34 -4.85 -3.66 -8.10
N LYS A 35 -4.19 -3.35 -6.97
CA LYS A 35 -2.86 -2.71 -6.95
C LYS A 35 -2.06 -3.16 -5.74
N ALA A 36 -0.74 -3.22 -5.89
CA ALA A 36 0.17 -3.50 -4.77
C ALA A 36 1.43 -2.64 -4.87
N TYR A 37 1.81 -2.01 -3.76
CA TYR A 37 2.99 -1.17 -3.66
C TYR A 37 3.91 -1.69 -2.57
N LYS A 38 5.22 -1.73 -2.84
CA LYS A 38 6.22 -2.15 -1.86
C LYS A 38 6.99 -0.96 -1.31
N LEU A 39 7.01 -0.84 0.02
CA LEU A 39 7.75 0.18 0.75
C LEU A 39 8.89 -0.45 1.53
N ILE A 40 10.08 -0.51 0.94
CA ILE A 40 11.28 -1.13 1.54
C ILE A 40 11.04 -2.62 1.89
N ARG A 41 10.36 -2.88 3.01
CA ARG A 41 9.94 -4.20 3.52
C ARG A 41 8.43 -4.40 3.57
N ASP A 42 7.66 -3.32 3.70
CA ASP A 42 6.21 -3.38 3.90
C ASP A 42 5.49 -3.39 2.54
N LEU A 43 4.23 -3.82 2.53
CA LEU A 43 3.37 -3.78 1.35
C LEU A 43 2.08 -3.00 1.64
N ILE A 44 1.63 -2.24 0.66
CA ILE A 44 0.30 -1.62 0.63
C ILE A 44 -0.45 -2.25 -0.53
N VAL A 45 -1.53 -2.96 -0.22
CA VAL A 45 -2.32 -3.70 -1.21
C VAL A 45 -3.74 -3.14 -1.25
N PHE A 46 -4.18 -2.77 -2.43
CA PHE A 46 -5.53 -2.31 -2.71
C PHE A 46 -6.29 -3.46 -3.35
N THR A 47 -7.38 -3.87 -2.72
CA THR A 47 -8.34 -4.80 -3.31
C THR A 47 -9.57 -4.05 -3.81
N ASN A 48 -10.52 -4.75 -4.43
CA ASN A 48 -11.82 -4.17 -4.74
C ASN A 48 -12.67 -3.86 -3.47
N THR A 49 -12.27 -4.32 -2.27
CA THR A 49 -13.08 -4.18 -1.04
C THR A 49 -12.40 -3.45 0.12
N ARG A 50 -11.08 -3.54 0.26
CA ARG A 50 -10.32 -2.98 1.39
C ARG A 50 -8.87 -2.66 1.03
N LEU A 51 -8.27 -1.80 1.84
CA LEU A 51 -6.83 -1.61 1.91
C LEU A 51 -6.23 -2.66 2.85
N ILE A 52 -5.14 -3.31 2.46
CA ILE A 52 -4.39 -4.22 3.32
C ILE A 52 -2.98 -3.66 3.47
N LEU A 53 -2.58 -3.35 4.70
CA LEU A 53 -1.22 -2.97 5.04
C LEU A 53 -0.50 -4.20 5.61
N ILE A 54 0.65 -4.54 5.03
CA ILE A 54 1.42 -5.72 5.41
C ILE A 54 2.77 -5.28 5.94
N ASP A 55 2.99 -5.48 7.23
CA ASP A 55 4.19 -5.03 7.92
C ASP A 55 5.06 -6.21 8.36
N LYS A 56 6.30 -6.24 7.87
CA LYS A 56 7.26 -7.29 8.21
C LYS A 56 8.11 -6.84 9.41
N GLN A 57 7.72 -7.30 10.60
CA GLN A 57 8.28 -6.91 11.89
C GLN A 57 9.50 -7.75 12.31
N GLY A 58 10.36 -7.13 13.13
CA GLY A 58 11.51 -7.78 13.76
C GLY A 58 12.73 -7.90 12.85
N VAL A 59 13.86 -8.30 13.43
CA VAL A 59 15.15 -8.41 12.72
C VAL A 59 15.11 -9.48 11.63
N THR A 60 14.39 -10.59 11.88
CA THR A 60 14.27 -11.71 10.94
C THR A 60 13.16 -11.54 9.91
N GLY A 61 12.27 -10.54 10.07
CA GLY A 61 11.11 -10.32 9.19
C GLY A 61 10.06 -11.45 9.20
N LYS A 62 10.17 -12.41 10.13
CA LYS A 62 9.26 -13.57 10.19
C LYS A 62 7.89 -13.24 10.77
N LYS A 63 7.80 -12.20 11.61
CA LYS A 63 6.53 -11.75 12.16
C LYS A 63 5.91 -10.80 11.13
N VAL A 64 4.75 -11.17 10.60
CA VAL A 64 4.02 -10.36 9.63
C VAL A 64 2.70 -9.93 10.25
N GLU A 65 2.40 -8.63 10.19
CA GLU A 65 1.10 -8.08 10.55
C GLU A 65 0.33 -7.76 9.27
N TYR A 66 -0.91 -8.22 9.18
CA TYR A 66 -1.83 -7.92 8.09
C TYR A 66 -2.97 -7.06 8.63
N HIS A 67 -2.91 -5.75 8.37
CA HIS A 67 -3.91 -4.80 8.83
C HIS A 67 -4.89 -4.50 7.71
N SER A 68 -6.10 -5.06 7.82
CA SER A 68 -7.21 -4.86 6.88
C SER A 68 -8.06 -3.65 7.24
N ILE A 69 -8.18 -2.68 6.32
CA ILE A 69 -8.93 -1.44 6.51
C ILE A 69 -9.98 -1.32 5.40
N PRO A 70 -11.27 -1.57 5.69
CA PRO A 70 -12.35 -1.34 4.72
C PRO A 70 -12.36 0.11 4.24
N TYR A 71 -12.55 0.36 2.94
CA TYR A 71 -12.48 1.72 2.41
C TYR A 71 -13.46 2.69 3.07
N LYS A 72 -14.69 2.21 3.34
CA LYS A 72 -15.73 2.98 4.05
C LYS A 72 -15.36 3.43 5.47
N SER A 73 -14.33 2.84 6.06
CA SER A 73 -13.86 3.19 7.40
C SER A 73 -12.79 4.27 7.39
N ILE A 74 -12.21 4.58 6.23
CA ILE A 74 -11.23 5.64 6.09
C ILE A 74 -11.97 6.97 6.05
N THR A 75 -11.72 7.83 7.04
CA THR A 75 -12.39 9.13 7.16
C THR A 75 -11.70 10.21 6.33
N HIS A 76 -10.37 10.21 6.34
CA HIS A 76 -9.53 11.10 5.57
C HIS A 76 -8.08 10.57 5.56
N PHE A 77 -7.25 11.13 4.68
CA PHE A 77 -5.82 10.85 4.61
C PHE A 77 -5.05 12.12 4.27
N SER A 78 -3.78 12.17 4.63
CA SER A 78 -2.86 13.25 4.26
C SER A 78 -1.53 12.69 3.80
N VAL A 79 -0.89 13.40 2.86
CA VAL A 79 0.44 13.08 2.36
C VAL A 79 1.35 14.27 2.61
N GLU A 80 2.48 14.01 3.25
CA GLU A 80 3.56 14.96 3.50
C GLU A 80 4.74 14.54 2.65
N THR A 81 5.16 15.37 1.70
CA THR A 81 6.25 15.04 0.77
C THR A 81 7.61 15.39 1.34
N ALA A 82 8.63 14.60 1.02
CA ALA A 82 10.02 14.87 1.37
C ALA A 82 10.46 16.28 0.89
N GLY A 83 10.97 17.09 1.81
CA GLY A 83 11.52 18.42 1.53
C GLY A 83 12.91 18.38 0.87
N SER A 84 13.59 19.52 0.88
CA SER A 84 14.99 19.62 0.43
C SER A 84 15.97 18.96 1.41
N PHE A 85 15.63 18.95 2.70
CA PHE A 85 16.47 18.42 3.78
C PHE A 85 15.96 17.12 4.40
N ASP A 86 14.68 16.80 4.18
CA ASP A 86 14.08 15.55 4.66
C ASP A 86 14.11 14.50 3.55
N LEU A 87 14.50 13.28 3.90
CA LEU A 87 14.69 12.20 2.92
C LEU A 87 13.42 11.39 2.67
N ASP A 88 12.45 11.48 3.58
CA ASP A 88 11.27 10.62 3.56
C ASP A 88 9.98 11.43 3.41
N ALA A 89 9.03 10.85 2.66
CA ALA A 89 7.65 11.30 2.61
C ALA A 89 6.81 10.47 3.60
N GLU A 90 5.71 11.01 4.10
CA GLU A 90 4.84 10.35 5.05
C GLU A 90 3.38 10.34 4.55
N LEU A 91 2.74 9.18 4.61
CA LEU A 91 1.31 9.01 4.43
C LEU A 91 0.66 8.78 5.79
N LYS A 92 -0.43 9.49 6.07
CA LYS A 92 -1.26 9.31 7.27
C LYS A 92 -2.69 8.97 6.85
N ILE A 93 -3.26 7.92 7.42
CA ILE A 93 -4.63 7.45 7.15
C ILE A 93 -5.41 7.42 8.47
N TRP A 94 -6.52 8.14 8.54
CA TRP A 94 -7.40 8.14 9.70
C TRP A 94 -8.57 7.19 9.53
N ILE A 95 -8.73 6.29 10.49
CA ILE A 95 -9.79 5.29 10.52
C ILE A 95 -10.87 5.76 11.50
N SER A 96 -12.13 5.57 11.13
CA SER A 96 -13.27 5.92 11.98
C SER A 96 -13.13 5.24 13.35
N GLY A 97 -13.24 6.04 14.42
CA GLY A 97 -13.11 5.56 15.80
C GLY A 97 -11.68 5.48 16.34
N THR A 98 -10.64 5.82 15.56
CA THR A 98 -9.26 5.91 16.06
C THR A 98 -8.84 7.37 16.23
N ALA A 99 -8.17 7.68 17.35
CA ALA A 99 -7.65 9.04 17.60
C ALA A 99 -6.41 9.35 16.77
N ASN A 100 -5.55 8.34 16.57
CA ASN A 100 -4.29 8.47 15.84
C ASN A 100 -4.40 7.83 14.45
N PRO A 101 -3.73 8.41 13.44
CA PRO A 101 -3.66 7.80 12.12
C PRO A 101 -2.74 6.59 12.10
N VAL A 102 -2.92 5.75 11.08
CA VAL A 102 -1.90 4.81 10.64
C VAL A 102 -0.93 5.56 9.73
N SER A 103 0.35 5.59 10.10
CA SER A 103 1.42 6.24 9.33
C SER A 103 2.25 5.24 8.55
N LYS A 104 2.64 5.62 7.32
CA LYS A 104 3.62 4.91 6.49
C LYS A 104 4.66 5.86 5.94
N GLN A 105 5.92 5.52 6.11
CA GLN A 105 7.04 6.27 5.58
C GLN A 105 7.45 5.73 4.21
N PHE A 106 7.75 6.66 3.32
CA PHE A 106 8.14 6.44 1.95
C PHE A 106 9.50 7.06 1.76
N LYS A 107 10.41 6.38 1.05
CA LYS A 107 11.61 7.05 0.56
C LYS A 107 11.20 8.11 -0.46
N LYS A 108 12.08 9.07 -0.72
CA LYS A 108 11.92 10.06 -1.80
C LYS A 108 11.90 9.39 -3.19
N ASP A 109 10.76 8.83 -3.54
CA ASP A 109 10.47 8.27 -4.85
C ASP A 109 9.05 8.65 -5.30
N LYS A 110 8.67 8.19 -6.50
CA LYS A 110 7.37 8.50 -7.09
C LYS A 110 6.21 7.68 -6.49
N SER A 111 6.51 6.67 -5.67
CA SER A 111 5.50 5.74 -5.14
C SER A 111 4.46 6.43 -4.27
N ILE A 112 4.85 7.48 -3.54
CA ILE A 112 3.93 8.23 -2.69
C ILE A 112 2.79 8.86 -3.50
N TYR A 113 3.08 9.38 -4.71
CA TYR A 113 2.07 9.98 -5.56
C TYR A 113 1.14 8.92 -6.18
N ASP A 114 1.69 7.76 -6.55
CA ASP A 114 0.90 6.65 -7.08
C ASP A 114 -0.04 6.09 -6.00
N VAL A 115 0.45 5.91 -4.77
CA VAL A 115 -0.36 5.49 -3.62
C VAL A 115 -1.42 6.55 -3.27
N GLN A 116 -1.07 7.83 -3.30
CA GLN A 116 -2.03 8.91 -3.07
C GLN A 116 -3.18 8.89 -4.10
N LYS A 117 -2.84 8.73 -5.39
CA LYS A 117 -3.82 8.61 -6.47
C LYS A 117 -4.68 7.35 -6.32
N ALA A 118 -4.08 6.23 -5.92
CA ALA A 118 -4.81 5.01 -5.62
C ALA A 118 -5.80 5.24 -4.48
N LEU A 119 -5.35 5.73 -3.31
CA LEU A 119 -6.22 6.04 -2.17
C LEU A 119 -7.40 6.94 -2.55
N ALA A 120 -7.15 8.02 -3.28
CA ALA A 120 -8.22 8.90 -3.76
C ALA A 120 -9.25 8.13 -4.60
N SER A 121 -8.81 7.18 -5.43
CA SER A 121 -9.69 6.40 -6.31
C SER A 121 -10.60 5.42 -5.54
N TYR A 122 -10.22 4.98 -4.34
CA TYR A 122 -11.00 4.03 -3.53
C TYR A 122 -11.79 4.70 -2.41
N VAL A 123 -11.25 5.77 -1.82
CA VAL A 123 -11.79 6.42 -0.61
C VAL A 123 -12.66 7.62 -0.94
N ALA A 124 -12.35 8.38 -1.99
CA ALA A 124 -13.08 9.60 -2.35
C ALA A 124 -14.24 9.35 -3.33
N LYS A 125 -14.85 8.15 -3.29
CA LYS A 125 -16.02 7.76 -4.08
C LYS A 125 -17.33 8.16 -3.40
#